data_AF-A0A848J2V9-F1
#
_entry.id   AF-A0A848J2V9-F1
#
_cell.length_a   1.000
_cell.length_b   1.000
_cell.length_c   1.000
_cell.angle_alpha   90.00
_cell.angle_beta   90.00
_cell.angle_gamma   90.00
#
_symmetry.space_group_name_H-M   'P 1'
#
loop_
_entity.id
_entity.type
_entity.pdbx_description
1 polymer ?
#
loop_
_entity_poly.entity_id
_entity_poly.type
_entity_poly.pdbx_seq_one_letter_code
_entity_poly.pdbx_strand_id
1 'polypeptide(L)'
;MNQPDLIFLVGLPGSGKSSIGKGLSEMLNYDFLDLDYYIVEKEGRSIPEIFSKNGEGYFRELESKYLQNLVDDCKNSTVVATGGGTPCFNDNMSLITTSGFSIFIDVKLDQLIERIGKDEKEVTARPLFAAGDLKEKYNSLLNNRRSYYEQASLTVDATDYDIDEVIRNIVSHLKE
;
A
#
# COMPACT_ATOMS: atom_id res chain seq x y z
N MET A 1 -9.59 2.92 -23.84
CA MET A 1 -9.11 1.56 -23.56
C MET A 1 -10.00 0.97 -22.46
N ASN A 2 -10.05 -0.36 -22.29
CA ASN A 2 -10.74 -0.93 -21.12
C ASN A 2 -9.88 -0.69 -19.89
N GLN A 3 -10.48 -0.20 -18.80
CA GLN A 3 -9.79 0.01 -17.55
C GLN A 3 -9.28 -1.33 -16.99
N PRO A 4 -8.14 -1.36 -16.29
CA PRO A 4 -7.59 -2.58 -15.72
C PRO A 4 -8.54 -3.11 -14.63
N ASP A 5 -8.72 -4.44 -14.55
CA ASP A 5 -9.56 -5.04 -13.50
C ASP A 5 -8.92 -4.90 -12.12
N LEU A 6 -7.59 -5.00 -12.02
CA LEU A 6 -6.87 -4.82 -10.77
C LEU A 6 -6.03 -3.54 -10.81
N ILE A 7 -6.18 -2.71 -9.79
CA ILE A 7 -5.33 -1.53 -9.57
C ILE A 7 -4.65 -1.68 -8.21
N PHE A 8 -3.32 -1.73 -8.18
CA PHE A 8 -2.54 -1.84 -6.95
C PHE A 8 -1.93 -0.50 -6.57
N LEU A 9 -2.12 -0.08 -5.33
CA LEU A 9 -1.45 1.08 -4.76
C LEU A 9 -0.26 0.62 -3.92
N VAL A 10 0.93 1.09 -4.26
CA VAL A 10 2.18 0.82 -3.54
C VAL A 10 2.80 2.12 -3.01
N GLY A 11 3.67 2.01 -2.02
CA GLY A 11 4.35 3.15 -1.40
C GLY A 11 4.43 3.04 0.11
N LEU A 12 5.13 3.99 0.72
CA LEU A 12 5.42 3.95 2.15
C LEU A 12 4.17 4.01 3.03
N PRO A 13 4.22 3.45 4.25
CA PRO A 13 3.15 3.66 5.23
C PRO A 13 2.92 5.17 5.45
N GLY A 14 1.67 5.60 5.60
CA GLY A 14 1.31 7.03 5.70
C GLY A 14 1.22 7.80 4.38
N SER A 15 1.54 7.19 3.23
CA SER A 15 1.44 7.86 1.93
C SER A 15 -0.01 8.13 1.48
N GLY A 16 -1.00 7.57 2.16
CA GLY A 16 -2.42 7.80 1.86
C GLY A 16 -3.07 6.76 0.96
N LYS A 17 -2.40 5.62 0.69
CA LYS A 17 -2.93 4.52 -0.16
C LYS A 17 -4.37 4.13 0.15
N SER A 18 -4.71 3.93 1.42
CA SER A 18 -6.06 3.52 1.79
C SER A 18 -7.10 4.61 1.54
N SER A 19 -6.75 5.89 1.77
CA SER A 19 -7.64 7.02 1.49
C SER A 19 -7.81 7.26 -0.01
N ILE A 20 -6.70 7.31 -0.76
CA ILE A 20 -6.71 7.45 -2.22
C ILE A 20 -7.42 6.26 -2.86
N GLY A 21 -7.16 5.04 -2.39
CA GLY A 21 -7.76 3.82 -2.94
C GLY A 21 -9.27 3.75 -2.74
N LYS A 22 -9.78 4.17 -1.58
CA LYS A 22 -11.23 4.30 -1.36
C LYS A 22 -11.85 5.29 -2.35
N GLY A 23 -11.36 6.52 -2.42
CA GLY A 23 -11.93 7.51 -3.33
C GLY A 23 -11.77 7.13 -4.82
N LEU A 24 -10.65 6.49 -5.18
CA LEU A 24 -10.44 5.97 -6.53
C LEU A 24 -11.43 4.86 -6.87
N SER A 25 -11.68 3.93 -5.95
CA SER A 25 -12.65 2.85 -6.15
C SER A 25 -14.07 3.40 -6.35
N GLU A 26 -14.47 4.41 -5.57
CA GLU A 26 -15.78 5.06 -5.70
C GLU A 26 -15.92 5.76 -7.06
N MET A 27 -14.89 6.49 -7.49
CA MET A 27 -14.89 7.18 -8.79
C MET A 27 -14.90 6.24 -10.00
N LEU A 28 -14.31 5.05 -9.85
CA LEU A 28 -14.26 4.02 -10.91
C LEU A 28 -15.42 3.02 -10.82
N ASN A 29 -16.21 3.04 -9.74
CA ASN A 29 -17.19 2.00 -9.41
C ASN A 29 -16.54 0.60 -9.30
N TYR A 30 -15.42 0.53 -8.59
CA TYR A 30 -14.65 -0.68 -8.29
C TYR A 30 -14.86 -1.07 -6.82
N ASP A 31 -14.57 -2.32 -6.49
CA ASP A 31 -14.40 -2.73 -5.10
C ASP A 31 -13.10 -2.12 -4.51
N PHE A 32 -13.05 -1.94 -3.19
CA PHE A 32 -11.83 -1.52 -2.48
C PHE A 32 -11.40 -2.57 -1.47
N LEU A 33 -10.11 -2.89 -1.47
CA LEU A 33 -9.49 -3.79 -0.50
C LEU A 33 -8.19 -3.20 0.04
N ASP A 34 -8.06 -3.21 1.37
CA ASP A 34 -6.79 -2.93 2.04
C ASP A 34 -6.17 -4.27 2.49
N LEU A 35 -4.98 -4.59 1.99
CA LEU A 35 -4.36 -5.89 2.18
C LEU A 35 -4.02 -6.15 3.66
N ASP A 36 -3.57 -5.14 4.39
CA ASP A 36 -3.26 -5.26 5.82
C ASP A 36 -4.53 -5.60 6.61
N TYR A 37 -5.64 -4.91 6.29
CA TYR A 37 -6.94 -5.18 6.90
C TYR A 37 -7.47 -6.58 6.55
N TYR A 38 -7.35 -6.98 5.28
CA TYR A 38 -7.76 -8.29 4.82
C TYR A 38 -6.99 -9.43 5.51
N ILE A 39 -5.68 -9.27 5.73
CA ILE A 39 -4.88 -10.23 6.48
C ILE A 39 -5.37 -10.34 7.93
N VAL A 40 -5.61 -9.22 8.61
CA VAL A 40 -6.11 -9.20 10.00
C VAL A 40 -7.47 -9.91 10.11
N GLU A 41 -8.38 -9.66 9.17
CA GLU A 41 -9.68 -10.33 9.15
C GLU A 41 -9.54 -11.85 8.95
N LYS A 42 -8.67 -12.30 8.04
CA LYS A 42 -8.47 -13.73 7.75
C LYS A 42 -7.74 -14.47 8.85
N GLU A 43 -6.78 -13.83 9.49
CA GLU A 43 -5.97 -14.41 10.57
C GLU A 43 -6.64 -14.30 11.96
N GLY A 44 -7.67 -13.47 12.10
CA GLY A 44 -8.39 -13.21 13.35
C GLY A 44 -7.51 -12.60 14.45
N ARG A 45 -6.38 -11.98 14.06
CA ARG A 45 -5.33 -11.46 14.95
C ARG A 45 -4.77 -10.17 14.38
N SER A 46 -4.40 -9.25 15.25
CA SER A 46 -3.79 -7.97 14.83
C SER A 46 -2.37 -8.18 14.31
N ILE A 47 -1.89 -7.26 13.46
CA ILE A 47 -0.51 -7.28 12.95
C ILE A 47 0.53 -7.33 14.09
N PRO A 48 0.43 -6.52 15.18
CA PRO A 48 1.34 -6.62 16.32
C PRO A 48 1.34 -8.00 16.99
N GLU A 49 0.18 -8.66 17.10
CA GLU A 49 0.11 -10.02 17.64
C GLU A 49 0.77 -11.05 16.73
N ILE A 50 0.59 -10.92 15.41
CA ILE A 50 1.25 -11.79 14.43
C ILE A 50 2.77 -11.60 14.51
N PHE A 51 3.25 -10.35 14.52
CA PHE A 51 4.68 -10.04 14.63
C PHE A 51 5.29 -10.58 15.93
N SER A 52 4.62 -10.38 17.07
CA SER A 52 5.15 -10.81 18.37
C SER A 52 5.17 -12.34 18.52
N LYS A 53 4.20 -13.06 17.96
CA LYS A 53 4.10 -14.53 18.08
C LYS A 53 4.86 -15.28 17.01
N ASN A 54 4.89 -14.76 15.78
CA ASN A 54 5.37 -15.48 14.60
C ASN A 54 6.56 -14.79 13.90
N GLY A 55 6.85 -13.53 14.24
CA GLY A 55 7.91 -12.74 13.63
C GLY A 55 7.50 -12.08 12.31
N GLU A 56 8.33 -11.16 11.83
CA GLU A 56 8.10 -10.42 10.59
C GLU A 56 8.10 -11.32 9.35
N GLY A 57 9.00 -12.31 9.29
CA GLY A 57 9.11 -13.22 8.15
C GLY A 57 7.79 -13.95 7.84
N TYR A 58 7.11 -14.44 8.88
CA TYR A 58 5.79 -15.06 8.72
C TYR A 58 4.74 -14.08 8.21
N PHE A 59 4.76 -12.83 8.69
CA PHE A 59 3.85 -11.82 8.14
C PHE A 59 4.12 -11.54 6.64
N ARG A 60 5.38 -11.58 6.20
CA ARG A 60 5.71 -11.46 4.77
C ARG A 60 5.20 -12.64 3.95
N GLU A 61 5.24 -13.86 4.50
CA GLU A 61 4.61 -15.04 3.87
C GLU A 61 3.09 -14.88 3.76
N LEU A 62 2.44 -14.33 4.79
CA LEU A 62 1.01 -14.03 4.75
C LEU A 62 0.68 -12.97 3.70
N GLU A 63 1.44 -11.87 3.64
CA GLU A 63 1.27 -10.86 2.59
C GLU A 63 1.29 -11.48 1.20
N SER A 64 2.29 -12.32 0.91
CA SER A 64 2.41 -13.00 -0.39
C SER A 64 1.27 -13.96 -0.65
N LYS A 65 0.90 -14.78 0.33
CA LYS A 65 -0.20 -15.74 0.21
C LYS A 65 -1.52 -15.03 -0.09
N TYR A 66 -1.86 -13.99 0.67
CA TYR A 66 -3.14 -13.30 0.51
C TYR A 66 -3.17 -12.40 -0.73
N LEU A 67 -2.03 -11.84 -1.14
CA LEU A 67 -1.90 -11.15 -2.42
C LEU A 67 -2.13 -12.11 -3.60
N GLN A 68 -1.50 -13.29 -3.59
CA GLN A 68 -1.71 -14.30 -4.62
C GLN A 68 -3.17 -14.76 -4.67
N ASN A 69 -3.76 -15.09 -3.52
CA ASN A 69 -5.18 -15.46 -3.46
C ASN A 69 -6.08 -14.35 -4.02
N LEU A 70 -5.78 -13.09 -3.72
CA LEU A 70 -6.54 -11.96 -4.25
C LEU A 70 -6.47 -11.91 -5.77
N VAL A 71 -5.28 -12.08 -6.34
CA VAL A 71 -5.09 -12.11 -7.80
C VAL A 71 -5.87 -13.27 -8.43
N ASP A 72 -5.76 -14.47 -7.86
CA ASP A 72 -6.36 -15.68 -8.41
C ASP A 72 -7.90 -15.68 -8.29
N ASP A 73 -8.44 -15.12 -7.21
CA ASP A 73 -9.88 -15.12 -6.92
C ASP A 73 -10.59 -13.84 -7.39
N CYS A 74 -9.89 -12.87 -7.98
CA CYS A 74 -10.46 -11.61 -8.39
C CYS A 74 -11.51 -11.79 -9.50
N LYS A 75 -12.78 -11.52 -9.18
CA LYS A 75 -13.90 -11.61 -10.14
C LYS A 75 -14.47 -10.25 -10.54
N ASN A 76 -14.22 -9.23 -9.73
CA ASN A 76 -14.71 -7.88 -9.91
C ASN A 76 -13.52 -6.93 -10.03
N SER A 77 -13.70 -5.83 -10.75
CA SER A 77 -12.66 -4.82 -10.82
C SER A 77 -12.44 -4.19 -9.42
N THR A 78 -11.20 -4.19 -8.94
CA THR A 78 -10.84 -3.91 -7.54
C THR A 78 -9.60 -3.01 -7.44
N VAL A 79 -9.66 -2.02 -6.54
CA VAL A 79 -8.52 -1.22 -6.11
C VAL A 79 -7.95 -1.80 -4.81
N VAL A 80 -6.66 -2.12 -4.81
CA VAL A 80 -5.96 -2.79 -3.72
C VAL A 80 -4.91 -1.86 -3.12
N ALA A 81 -5.10 -1.44 -1.87
CA ALA A 81 -4.06 -0.79 -1.08
C ALA A 81 -3.14 -1.87 -0.47
N THR A 82 -1.86 -1.86 -0.84
CA THR A 82 -0.87 -2.81 -0.29
C THR A 82 -0.24 -2.30 1.00
N GLY A 83 0.27 -3.22 1.83
CA GLY A 83 1.13 -2.88 2.95
C GLY A 83 2.44 -2.27 2.46
N GLY A 84 3.03 -1.35 3.23
CA GLY A 84 4.26 -0.68 2.80
C GLY A 84 5.45 -1.64 2.61
N GLY A 85 5.41 -2.84 3.21
CA GLY A 85 6.42 -3.88 2.98
C GLY A 85 6.11 -4.81 1.82
N THR A 86 4.84 -4.94 1.43
CA THR A 86 4.36 -5.98 0.52
C THR A 86 5.20 -6.10 -0.75
N PRO A 87 5.52 -5.03 -1.50
CA PRO A 87 6.24 -5.15 -2.77
C PRO A 87 7.67 -5.68 -2.64
N CYS A 88 8.27 -5.60 -1.46
CA CYS A 88 9.71 -5.82 -1.26
C CYS A 88 10.10 -7.29 -1.04
N PHE A 89 9.12 -8.19 -0.89
CA PHE A 89 9.37 -9.58 -0.50
C PHE A 89 8.72 -10.56 -1.48
N ASN A 90 9.31 -11.76 -1.58
CA ASN A 90 8.74 -12.93 -2.26
C ASN A 90 8.21 -12.66 -3.68
N ASP A 91 8.91 -11.83 -4.45
CA ASP A 91 8.54 -11.43 -5.82
C ASP A 91 7.15 -10.77 -5.95
N ASN A 92 6.60 -10.25 -4.84
CA ASN A 92 5.29 -9.61 -4.81
C ASN A 92 5.20 -8.42 -5.78
N MET A 93 6.29 -7.66 -5.99
CA MET A 93 6.28 -6.57 -6.99
C MET A 93 6.11 -7.10 -8.43
N SER A 94 6.72 -8.25 -8.75
CA SER A 94 6.53 -8.91 -10.04
C SER A 94 5.09 -9.38 -10.20
N LEU A 95 4.50 -9.96 -9.16
CA LEU A 95 3.08 -10.35 -9.16
C LEU A 95 2.16 -9.12 -9.37
N ILE A 96 2.40 -8.04 -8.63
CA ILE A 96 1.64 -6.78 -8.73
C ILE A 96 1.68 -6.20 -10.15
N THR A 97 2.86 -6.14 -10.75
CA THR A 97 3.05 -5.53 -12.08
C THR A 97 2.55 -6.39 -13.24
N THR A 98 2.48 -7.72 -13.06
CA THR A 98 1.98 -8.64 -14.08
C THR A 98 0.49 -8.93 -13.97
N SER A 99 -0.12 -8.71 -12.80
CA SER A 99 -1.52 -9.04 -12.53
C SER A 99 -2.49 -7.85 -12.66
N GLY A 100 -1.97 -6.62 -12.69
CA GLY A 100 -2.80 -5.42 -12.77
C GLY A 100 -2.00 -4.15 -13.01
N PHE A 101 -2.68 -3.02 -12.93
CA PHE A 101 -2.05 -1.71 -13.06
C PHE A 101 -1.55 -1.24 -11.70
N SER A 102 -0.25 -0.91 -11.61
CA SER A 102 0.37 -0.55 -10.34
C SER A 102 0.68 0.95 -10.28
N ILE A 103 0.36 1.56 -9.15
CA ILE A 103 0.51 2.99 -8.91
C ILE A 103 1.34 3.19 -7.65
N PHE A 104 2.51 3.79 -7.81
CA PHE A 104 3.32 4.26 -6.70
C PHE A 104 2.83 5.64 -6.24
N ILE A 105 2.36 5.70 -4.99
CA ILE A 105 2.03 6.95 -4.31
C ILE A 105 3.28 7.45 -3.59
N ASP A 106 4.02 8.37 -4.24
CA ASP A 106 5.24 8.98 -3.71
C ASP A 106 4.87 10.21 -2.85
N VAL A 107 5.44 10.30 -1.66
CA VAL A 107 5.21 11.41 -0.73
C VAL A 107 6.53 11.77 -0.08
N LYS A 108 6.85 13.07 -0.02
CA LYS A 108 8.07 13.52 0.67
C LYS A 108 8.11 13.06 2.11
N LEU A 109 9.30 12.68 2.54
CA LEU A 109 9.55 12.11 3.86
C LEU A 109 9.05 12.98 5.01
N ASP A 110 9.31 14.29 4.92
CA ASP A 110 8.95 15.23 5.98
C ASP A 110 7.43 15.25 6.23
N GLN A 111 6.61 15.08 5.18
CA GLN A 111 5.16 14.96 5.33
C GLN A 111 4.71 13.59 5.83
N LEU A 112 5.37 12.50 5.41
CA LEU A 112 5.06 11.17 5.95
C LEU A 112 5.25 11.16 7.47
N ILE A 113 6.33 11.79 7.94
CA ILE A 113 6.63 11.95 9.37
C ILE A 113 5.56 12.80 10.06
N GLU A 114 5.17 13.93 9.45
CA GLU A 114 4.12 14.80 10.01
C GLU A 114 2.77 14.09 10.12
N ARG A 115 2.36 13.35 9.08
CA ARG A 115 1.08 12.62 9.03
C ARG A 115 1.01 11.56 10.13
N ILE A 116 2.09 10.82 10.36
CA ILE A 116 2.11 9.74 11.36
C ILE A 116 2.32 10.26 12.77
N GLY A 117 3.11 11.32 12.97
CA GLY A 117 3.26 11.96 14.26
C GLY A 117 1.95 12.49 14.84
N LYS A 118 0.93 12.70 14.00
CA LYS A 118 -0.42 13.15 14.39
C LYS A 118 -1.38 12.02 14.74
N ASP A 119 -1.06 10.75 14.43
CA ASP A 119 -1.96 9.62 14.61
C ASP A 119 -1.32 8.52 15.49
N GLU A 120 -1.53 8.61 16.81
CA GLU A 120 -1.01 7.64 17.79
C GLU A 120 -1.49 6.19 17.52
N LYS A 121 -2.63 6.02 16.84
CA LYS A 121 -3.13 4.69 16.45
C LYS A 121 -2.29 4.08 15.32
N GLU A 122 -1.85 4.89 14.37
CA GLU A 122 -0.94 4.44 13.29
C GLU A 122 0.44 4.05 13.84
N VAL A 123 0.94 4.76 14.86
CA VAL A 123 2.22 4.44 15.52
C VAL A 123 2.14 3.12 16.30
N THR A 124 1.04 2.88 17.01
CA THR A 124 0.84 1.66 17.81
C THR A 124 0.45 0.43 16.97
N ALA A 125 -0.28 0.62 15.88
CA ALA A 125 -0.64 -0.45 14.95
C ALA A 125 0.54 -0.95 14.10
N ARG A 126 1.64 -0.18 14.02
CA ARG A 126 2.81 -0.50 13.18
C ARG A 126 4.05 -0.72 14.05
N PRO A 127 4.38 -1.99 14.37
CA PRO A 127 5.52 -2.34 15.24
C PRO A 127 6.84 -1.69 14.82
N LEU A 128 7.01 -1.45 13.52
CA LEU A 128 8.20 -0.82 12.94
C LEU A 128 8.45 0.61 13.46
N PHE A 129 7.42 1.33 13.91
CA PHE A 129 7.52 2.72 14.38
C PHE A 129 7.57 2.88 15.91
N ALA A 130 7.46 1.79 16.68
CA ALA A 130 7.31 1.87 18.14
C ALA A 130 8.55 2.30 18.94
N ALA A 131 9.79 2.24 18.39
CA ALA A 131 11.03 2.57 19.14
C ALA A 131 12.19 3.15 18.29
N GLY A 132 12.67 4.38 18.56
CA GLY A 132 13.83 5.01 17.87
C GLY A 132 13.47 6.29 17.09
N ASP A 133 14.45 6.90 16.40
CA ASP A 133 14.21 8.11 15.59
C ASP A 133 13.35 7.76 14.37
N LEU A 134 12.12 8.29 14.34
CA LEU A 134 11.16 8.10 13.25
C LEU A 134 11.74 8.56 11.91
N LYS A 135 12.51 9.64 11.87
CA LYS A 135 13.08 10.19 10.64
C LYS A 135 14.13 9.26 10.05
N GLU A 136 15.03 8.74 10.88
CA GLU A 136 16.05 7.78 10.44
C GLU A 136 15.41 6.49 9.91
N LYS A 137 14.39 5.98 10.61
CA LYS A 137 13.64 4.81 10.14
C LYS A 137 12.99 5.05 8.79
N TYR A 138 12.27 6.15 8.65
CA TYR A 138 11.60 6.49 7.40
C TYR A 138 12.59 6.62 6.25
N ASN A 139 13.74 7.28 6.48
CA ASN A 139 14.83 7.35 5.52
C ASN A 139 15.34 5.96 5.13
N SER A 140 15.60 5.10 6.10
CA SER A 140 16.05 3.73 5.86
C SER A 140 15.04 2.94 5.03
N LEU A 141 13.75 3.03 5.37
CA LEU A 141 12.67 2.38 4.62
C LEU A 141 12.60 2.89 3.19
N LEU A 142 12.63 4.22 2.99
CA LEU A 142 12.58 4.79 1.65
C LEU A 142 13.76 4.28 0.81
N ASN A 143 14.98 4.36 1.33
CA ASN A 143 16.18 3.93 0.61
C ASN A 143 16.15 2.44 0.26
N ASN A 144 15.62 1.60 1.14
CA ASN A 144 15.54 0.15 0.91
C ASN A 144 14.38 -0.27 0.00
N ARG A 145 13.32 0.54 -0.10
CA ARG A 145 12.07 0.15 -0.77
C ARG A 145 11.79 0.90 -2.06
N ARG A 146 12.39 2.07 -2.27
CA ARG A 146 12.13 2.95 -3.42
C ARG A 146 12.31 2.22 -4.75
N SER A 147 13.38 1.43 -4.90
CA SER A 147 13.65 0.65 -6.12
C SER A 147 12.57 -0.40 -6.45
N TYR A 148 11.79 -0.85 -5.45
CA TYR A 148 10.64 -1.72 -5.69
C TYR A 148 9.44 -0.89 -6.13
N TYR A 149 9.15 0.23 -5.46
CA TYR A 149 8.01 1.08 -5.81
C TYR A 149 8.14 1.69 -7.21
N GLU A 150 9.34 2.09 -7.61
CA GLU A 150 9.62 2.67 -8.94
C GLU A 150 9.42 1.69 -10.10
N GLN A 151 9.20 0.40 -9.83
CA GLN A 151 8.78 -0.57 -10.86
C GLN A 151 7.29 -0.47 -11.20
N ALA A 152 6.53 0.36 -10.47
CA ALA A 152 5.10 0.55 -10.73
C ALA A 152 4.86 1.19 -12.11
N SER A 153 3.72 0.85 -12.71
CA SER A 153 3.31 1.36 -14.04
C SER A 153 3.16 2.88 -14.07
N LEU A 154 2.74 3.47 -12.95
CA LEU A 154 2.57 4.92 -12.78
C LEU A 154 3.16 5.36 -11.44
N THR A 155 3.84 6.50 -11.42
CA THR A 155 4.22 7.19 -10.17
C THR A 155 3.44 8.49 -10.05
N VAL A 156 2.84 8.72 -8.89
CA VAL A 156 2.07 9.94 -8.58
C VAL A 156 2.66 10.59 -7.35
N ASP A 157 3.04 11.86 -7.48
CA ASP A 157 3.42 12.68 -6.33
C ASP A 157 2.15 13.09 -5.56
N ALA A 158 2.09 12.73 -4.29
CA ALA A 158 1.02 13.03 -3.34
C ALA A 158 1.52 13.87 -2.13
N THR A 159 2.59 14.64 -2.35
CA THR A 159 3.14 15.67 -1.45
C THR A 159 2.35 16.99 -1.46
N ASP A 160 1.86 17.45 -0.31
CA ASP A 160 1.10 18.72 -0.14
C ASP A 160 -0.27 18.76 -0.88
N TYR A 161 -0.78 17.62 -1.35
CA TYR A 161 -1.98 17.59 -2.20
C TYR A 161 -3.30 17.39 -1.46
N ASP A 162 -4.35 17.88 -2.11
CA ASP A 162 -5.73 17.44 -1.93
C ASP A 162 -5.91 16.03 -2.51
N ILE A 163 -6.42 15.09 -1.71
CA ILE A 163 -6.65 13.70 -2.11
C ILE A 163 -7.54 13.64 -3.37
N ASP A 164 -8.54 14.53 -3.47
CA ASP A 164 -9.44 14.55 -4.62
C ASP A 164 -8.72 14.93 -5.92
N GLU A 165 -7.71 15.79 -5.85
CA GLU A 165 -6.88 16.16 -6.99
C GLU A 165 -5.99 14.99 -7.43
N VAL A 166 -5.38 14.30 -6.47
CA VAL A 166 -4.58 13.09 -6.73
C VAL A 166 -5.42 12.02 -7.43
N ILE A 167 -6.64 11.76 -6.93
CA ILE A 167 -7.53 10.77 -7.54
C ILE A 167 -7.92 11.19 -8.95
N ARG A 168 -8.29 12.46 -9.18
CA ARG A 168 -8.62 12.96 -10.53
C ARG A 168 -7.45 12.77 -11.51
N ASN A 169 -6.22 13.04 -11.06
CA ASN A 169 -5.01 12.84 -11.85
C ASN A 169 -4.77 11.35 -12.18
N ILE A 170 -4.98 10.46 -11.20
CA ILE A 170 -4.91 9.01 -11.46
C ILE A 170 -5.95 8.59 -12.51
N VAL A 171 -7.20 9.05 -12.37
CA VAL A 171 -8.29 8.69 -13.28
C VAL A 171 -8.05 9.22 -14.69
N SER A 172 -7.41 10.38 -14.88
CA SER A 172 -7.05 10.84 -16.23
C SER A 172 -6.02 9.93 -16.89
N HIS A 173 -4.98 9.51 -16.15
CA HIS A 173 -3.97 8.58 -16.67
C HIS A 173 -4.53 7.20 -17.01
N LEU A 174 -5.54 6.71 -16.28
CA LEU A 174 -6.18 5.42 -16.56
C LEU A 174 -7.11 5.43 -17.78
N LYS A 175 -7.47 6.61 -18.30
CA LYS A 175 -8.39 6.77 -19.45
C LYS A 175 -7.67 6.99 -20.79
N GLU A 176 -6.40 7.38 -20.75
CA GLU A 176 -5.52 7.53 -21.92
C GLU A 176 -5.19 6.17 -22.53
#